data_AF-A0AAP0BPL2-F1
#
_entry.id   AF-A0AAP0BPL2-F1
#
_cell.length_a   1.000
_cell.length_b   1.000
_cell.length_c   1.000
_cell.angle_alpha   90.00
_cell.angle_beta   90.00
_cell.angle_gamma   90.00
#
_symmetry.space_group_name_H-M   'P 1'
#
loop_
_entity.id
_entity.type
_entity.pdbx_description
1 polymer ?
#
loop_
_entity_poly.entity_id
_entity_poly.type
_entity_poly.pdbx_seq_one_letter_code
_entity_poly.pdbx_strand_id
1 'polypeptide(L)' 'MFYSHQLLARKAPLGQIWMTATLGSKIKRRSLEIFDIHRICEDILNPSIPMALRLSGILMGDVVNVFKRKVDFLYG' A
#
# COMPACT_ATOMS: atom_id res chain seq x y z
N MET A 1 2.97 8.22 15.14
CA MET A 1 4.16 8.44 14.28
C MET A 1 4.01 9.80 13.61
N PHE A 2 5.11 10.50 13.34
CA PHE A 2 5.09 11.77 12.61
C PHE A 2 4.55 11.52 11.17
N TYR A 3 3.68 12.40 10.66
CA TYR A 3 3.00 12.31 9.35
C TYR A 3 2.03 11.14 9.09
N SER A 4 1.76 10.25 10.05
CA SER A 4 0.89 9.08 9.81
C SER A 4 -0.55 9.43 9.40
N HIS A 5 -1.10 10.57 9.86
CA HIS A 5 -2.45 10.98 9.46
C HIS A 5 -2.53 11.45 8.00
N GLN A 6 -1.44 11.98 7.43
CA GLN A 6 -1.40 12.47 6.06
C GLN A 6 -0.98 11.36 5.08
N LEU A 7 -0.07 10.49 5.50
CA LEU A 7 0.43 9.37 4.70
C LEU A 7 -0.51 8.15 4.70
N LEU A 8 -1.10 7.83 5.86
CA LEU A 8 -2.08 6.75 6.02
C LEU A 8 -3.53 7.26 5.98
N ALA A 9 -3.76 8.48 5.46
CA ALA A 9 -5.11 8.94 5.20
C ALA A 9 -5.85 7.91 4.34
N ARG A 10 -7.11 7.65 4.63
CA ARG A 10 -7.96 6.67 3.91
C ARG A 10 -8.03 6.87 2.39
N LYS A 11 -7.72 8.08 1.92
CA LYS A 11 -7.69 8.47 0.50
C LYS A 11 -6.29 8.42 -0.13
N ALA A 12 -5.23 8.32 0.67
CA ALA A 12 -3.88 8.19 0.17
C ALA A 12 -3.63 6.76 -0.32
N PRO A 13 -2.89 6.56 -1.42
CA PRO A 13 -2.64 5.23 -1.98
C PRO A 13 -1.93 4.32 -0.97
N LEU A 14 -0.97 4.87 -0.21
CA LEU A 14 -0.26 4.18 0.87
C LEU A 14 -1.19 3.77 2.02
N GLY A 15 -2.12 4.63 2.41
CA GLY A 15 -3.11 4.32 3.45
C GLY A 15 -4.09 3.22 3.05
N GLN A 16 -4.48 3.17 1.77
CA GLN A 16 -5.32 2.08 1.28
C GLN A 16 -4.58 0.74 1.29
N ILE A 17 -3.31 0.70 0.86
CA ILE A 17 -2.48 -0.51 0.88
C ILE A 17 -2.31 -1.03 2.30
N TRP A 18 -1.97 -0.14 3.23
CA TRP A 18 -1.87 -0.47 4.64
C TRP A 18 -3.17 -1.07 5.18
N MET A 19 -4.30 -0.44 4.90
CA MET A 19 -5.61 -0.98 5.29
C MET A 19 -5.93 -2.33 4.65
N THR A 20 -5.43 -2.58 3.43
CA THR A 20 -5.69 -3.82 2.70
C THR A 20 -4.92 -4.98 3.27
N ALA A 21 -3.64 -4.74 3.53
CA ALA A 21 -2.68 -5.76 3.88
C ALA A 21 -2.61 -5.97 5.39
N THR A 22 -2.55 -4.91 6.19
CA THR A 22 -2.49 -4.98 7.65
C THR A 22 -3.88 -5.14 8.29
N LEU A 23 -4.90 -4.41 7.81
CA LEU A 23 -6.24 -4.45 8.43
C LEU A 23 -7.16 -5.54 7.82
N GLY A 24 -6.72 -6.23 6.77
CA GLY A 24 -7.51 -7.28 6.11
C GLY A 24 -8.84 -6.78 5.52
N SER A 25 -8.97 -5.46 5.28
CA SER A 25 -10.21 -4.89 4.80
C SER A 25 -10.56 -5.40 3.40
N LYS A 26 -11.83 -5.81 3.20
CA LYS A 26 -12.35 -6.33 1.93
C LYS A 26 -12.24 -5.25 0.85
N ILE A 27 -11.22 -5.33 0.01
CA ILE A 27 -11.09 -4.49 -1.17
C ILE A 27 -11.87 -5.11 -2.34
N LYS A 28 -12.64 -4.25 -3.02
CA LYS A 28 -13.32 -4.60 -4.27
C LYS A 28 -12.27 -4.82 -5.37
N ARG A 29 -12.43 -5.87 -6.19
CA ARG A 29 -11.55 -6.20 -7.34
C ARG A 29 -11.13 -4.97 -8.15
N ARG A 30 -12.08 -4.07 -8.44
CA ARG A 30 -11.86 -2.82 -9.17
C ARG A 30 -10.80 -1.90 -8.55
N SER A 31 -10.70 -1.83 -7.22
CA SER A 31 -9.65 -1.04 -6.56
C SER A 31 -8.27 -1.68 -6.71
N LEU A 32 -8.16 -3.01 -6.68
CA LEU A 32 -6.90 -3.75 -6.89
C LEU A 32 -6.34 -3.57 -8.31
N GLU A 33 -7.21 -3.46 -9.30
CA GLU A 33 -6.81 -3.19 -10.68
C GLU A 33 -6.24 -1.78 -10.84
N ILE A 34 -6.85 -0.79 -10.18
CA ILE A 34 -6.44 0.63 -10.22
C ILE A 34 -5.11 0.88 -9.49
N PHE A 35 -4.71 0.02 -8.54
CA PHE A 35 -3.43 0.17 -7.85
C PHE A 35 -2.24 -0.13 -8.78
N ASP A 36 -1.44 0.90 -8.99
CA ASP A 36 -0.18 0.82 -9.72
C ASP A 36 0.99 0.58 -8.74
N ILE A 37 1.42 -0.68 -8.69
CA ILE A 37 2.44 -1.16 -7.75
C ILE A 37 3.79 -0.50 -8.00
N HIS A 38 4.11 -0.20 -9.26
CA HIS A 38 5.39 0.43 -9.60
C HIS A 38 5.48 1.83 -8.99
N ARG A 39 4.41 2.61 -9.15
CA ARG A 39 4.32 3.97 -8.61
C ARG A 39 4.40 4.00 -7.09
N ILE A 40 3.78 3.02 -6.42
CA ILE A 40 3.85 2.89 -4.97
C ILE A 40 5.28 2.56 -4.52
N CYS A 41 5.96 1.64 -5.21
CA CYS A 41 7.35 1.32 -4.92
C CYS A 41 8.25 2.55 -5.08
N GLU A 42 8.04 3.36 -6.12
CA GLU A 42 8.76 4.63 -6.30
C GLU A 42 8.47 5.63 -5.19
N ASP A 43 7.22 5.78 -4.76
CA ASP A 43 6.82 6.63 -3.62
C ASP A 43 7.45 6.18 -2.29
N ILE A 44 7.65 4.87 -2.11
CA ILE A 44 8.34 4.33 -0.92
C ILE A 44 9.85 4.57 -1.00
N LEU A 45 10.44 4.45 -2.20
CA LEU A 45 11.87 4.61 -2.44
C LEU A 45 12.29 6.09 -2.38
N ASN A 46 11.45 6.98 -2.91
CA ASN A 46 11.66 8.43 -2.99
C ASN A 46 10.51 9.16 -2.29
N PRO A 47 10.40 9.06 -0.95
CA PRO A 47 9.28 9.66 -0.27
C PRO A 47 9.40 11.18 -0.28
N SER A 48 8.35 11.86 -0.76
CA SER A 48 8.29 13.34 -0.78
C SER A 48 8.30 13.96 0.64
N ILE A 49 8.12 13.15 1.68
CA ILE A 49 8.06 13.54 3.08
C ILE A 49 8.97 12.58 3.85
N PRO A 50 9.78 13.04 4.83
CA PRO A 50 10.63 12.16 5.62
C PRO A 50 9.80 11.04 6.27
N MET A 51 10.02 9.82 5.79
CA MET A 51 9.37 8.60 6.26
C MET A 51 10.32 7.84 7.18
N ALA A 52 9.82 7.31 8.30
CA ALA A 52 10.62 6.45 9.15
C ALA A 52 10.96 5.13 8.41
N LEU A 53 12.20 4.67 8.51
CA LEU A 53 12.65 3.40 7.93
C LEU A 53 11.76 2.22 8.35
N ARG A 54 11.30 2.23 9.61
CA ARG A 54 10.35 1.26 10.16
C ARG A 54 9.02 1.23 9.39
N LEU A 55 8.51 2.40 8.99
CA LEU A 55 7.27 2.51 8.21
C LEU A 55 7.46 2.01 6.78
N SER A 56 8.59 2.36 6.14
CA SER A 56 8.92 1.89 4.79
C SER A 56 8.96 0.35 4.75
N GLY A 57 9.61 -0.30 5.71
CA GLY A 57 9.66 -1.77 5.76
C GLY A 57 8.29 -2.43 5.89
N ILE A 58 7.38 -1.88 6.72
CA ILE A 58 6.03 -2.44 6.86
C ILE A 58 5.21 -2.21 5.58
N LEU A 59 5.27 -0.99 5.00
CA LEU A 59 4.59 -0.67 3.74
C LEU A 59 5.05 -1.56 2.59
N MET A 60 6.34 -1.88 2.51
CA MET A 60 6.87 -2.76 1.48
C MET A 60 6.35 -4.20 1.62
N GLY A 61 6.24 -4.69 2.87
CA GLY A 61 5.58 -5.98 3.14
C GLY A 61 4.10 -5.99 2.75
N ASP A 62 3.40 -4.88 3.02
CA ASP A 62 2.00 -4.70 2.63
C ASP A 62 1.82 -4.73 1.11
N VAL A 63 2.71 -4.08 0.35
CA VAL A 63 2.72 -4.10 -1.13
C VAL A 63 2.85 -5.52 -1.67
N VAL A 64 3.75 -6.33 -1.12
CA VAL A 64 3.92 -7.74 -1.53
C VAL A 64 2.64 -8.54 -1.30
N ASN A 65 1.95 -8.32 -0.16
CA ASN A 65 0.70 -9.01 0.14
C ASN A 65 -0.44 -8.61 -0.81
N VAL A 66 -0.51 -7.32 -1.19
CA VAL A 66 -1.45 -6.82 -2.21
C VAL A 66 -1.15 -7.42 -3.59
N PHE A 67 0.13 -7.49 -3.98
CA PHE A 67 0.53 -8.13 -5.24
C PHE A 67 0.13 -9.59 -5.28
N LYS A 68 0.37 -10.35 -4.20
CA LYS A 68 -0.06 -11.75 -4.09
C LYS A 68 -1.57 -11.90 -4.30
N ARG A 69 -2.40 -11.05 -3.69
CA ARG A 69 -3.85 -11.05 -3.92
C ARG A 69 -4.21 -10.70 -5.37
N LYS A 70 -3.51 -9.75 -6.00
CA LYS A 70 -3.75 -9.38 -7.39
C LYS A 70 -3.48 -10.55 -8.34
N VAL A 71 -2.38 -11.29 -8.12
CA VAL A 71 -2.04 -12.51 -8.85
C VAL A 71 -3.10 -13.59 -8.62
N ASP A 72 -3.48 -13.85 -7.37
CA ASP A 72 -4.53 -14.82 -7.02
C ASP A 72 -5.86 -14.50 -7.73
N PHE A 73 -6.24 -13.23 -7.83
CA PHE A 73 -7.45 -12.81 -8.56
C PHE A 73 -7.37 -12.94 -10.09
N LEU A 74 -6.16 -12.94 -10.67
CA LEU A 74 -5.93 -13.06 -12.12
C LEU A 74 -5.83 -14.52 -12.56
N TYR A 75 -5.24 -15.37 -11.72
CA TYR A 75 -5.02 -16.79 -12.01
C TYR A 75 -6.06 -17.72 -11.36
N GLY A 76 -6.98 -17.18 -10.54
CA GLY A 76 -8.04 -17.89 -9.83
C GLY A 76 -9.46 -17.55 -10.29
#